data_AF-A0A7F8PYZ7-F1
#
_entry.id   AF-A0A7F8PYZ7-F1
#
_cell.length_a   1.000
_cell.length_b   1.000
_cell.length_c   1.000
_cell.angle_alpha   90.00
_cell.angle_beta   90.00
_cell.angle_gamma   90.00
#
_symmetry.space_group_name_H-M   'P 1'
#
loop_
_entity.id
_entity.type
_entity.pdbx_description
1 polymer ?
#
loop_
_entity_poly.entity_id
_entity_poly.type
_entity_poly.pdbx_seq_one_letter_code
_entity_poly.pdbx_strand_id
1 'polypeptide(L)'
;MEKPESCGTQWDSTFFICHDPPPPQTAPDYSSLQEGLTYLDMVIAETLRIYPPAFRFTREAARDCEVRGQHIPAGTVVEVAVGALHHDPEYWPQPETFNPERFKAEAQRQRRPFTYLPFGAGPRSCLGVRLGLLEVKLTLLRVLRRFRFEACVETPVPLQLESKSALGPKNGVYIKIVSR
;
A
#
# COMPACT_ATOMS: atom_id res chain seq x y z
N MET A 1 20.79 46.70 41.16
CA MET A 1 19.63 47.01 40.30
C MET A 1 20.12 46.83 38.87
N GLU A 2 19.64 45.92 38.03
CA GLU A 2 18.40 45.12 37.97
C GLU A 2 18.67 43.73 37.34
N LYS A 3 17.73 42.81 37.56
CA LYS A 3 17.79 41.34 37.41
C LYS A 3 17.68 40.85 35.95
N PRO A 4 18.23 39.67 35.59
CA PRO A 4 17.73 38.89 34.46
C PRO A 4 16.48 38.07 34.86
N GLU A 5 15.51 38.06 33.97
CA GLU A 5 14.21 37.39 34.11
C GLU A 5 14.35 35.86 34.13
N SER A 6 13.67 35.26 35.10
CA SER A 6 13.54 33.82 35.30
C SER A 6 12.54 33.23 34.30
N CYS A 7 12.99 32.32 33.43
CA CYS A 7 12.11 31.32 32.83
C CYS A 7 12.18 30.07 33.70
N GLY A 8 11.14 29.87 34.52
CA GLY A 8 11.04 28.76 35.44
C GLY A 8 10.74 27.46 34.72
N THR A 9 11.46 26.41 35.09
CA THR A 9 10.93 25.05 35.05
C THR A 9 11.52 24.29 36.23
N GLN A 10 10.60 23.80 37.05
CA GLN A 10 10.80 23.10 38.30
C GLN A 10 11.50 21.76 38.06
N TRP A 11 12.45 21.44 38.94
CA TRP A 11 13.20 20.19 38.93
C TRP A 11 12.36 19.09 39.58
N ASP A 12 12.05 18.03 38.84
CA ASP A 12 11.66 16.74 39.44
C ASP A 12 12.67 15.67 38.99
N SER A 13 13.13 14.90 39.96
CA SER A 13 14.42 14.20 39.97
C SER A 13 14.23 12.70 39.74
N THR A 14 13.91 12.25 38.54
CA THR A 14 14.18 10.86 38.14
C THR A 14 14.23 10.70 36.62
N PHE A 15 15.45 10.53 36.08
CA PHE A 15 15.77 10.00 34.74
C PHE A 15 14.92 10.48 33.56
N PHE A 16 15.24 11.66 33.01
CA PHE A 16 15.05 11.93 31.59
C PHE A 16 16.42 12.11 30.95
N ILE A 17 16.83 11.14 30.15
CA ILE A 17 17.90 11.35 29.17
C ILE A 17 17.38 12.47 28.26
N CYS A 18 17.98 13.66 28.33
CA CYS A 18 17.81 14.69 27.30
C CYS A 18 18.26 14.07 25.98
N HIS A 19 17.34 13.43 25.27
CA HIS A 19 17.55 13.22 23.85
C HIS A 19 17.42 14.61 23.25
N ASP A 20 18.52 15.11 22.68
CA ASP A 20 18.43 16.26 21.80
C ASP A 20 17.24 16.02 20.85
N PRO A 21 16.37 17.03 20.63
CA PRO A 21 15.31 16.88 19.65
C PRO A 21 15.97 16.45 18.34
N PRO A 22 15.48 15.37 17.70
CA PRO A 22 16.10 14.89 16.48
C PRO A 22 16.20 16.06 15.50
N PRO A 23 17.34 16.20 14.79
CA PRO A 23 17.55 17.32 13.87
C PRO A 23 16.31 17.48 13.00
N PRO A 24 15.86 18.72 12.73
CA PRO A 24 14.60 18.97 12.04
C PRO A 24 14.58 18.13 10.77
N GLN A 25 13.74 17.09 10.77
CA GLN A 25 13.63 16.20 9.63
C GLN A 25 12.86 16.99 8.59
N THR A 26 13.60 17.66 7.69
CA THR A 26 13.03 18.35 6.55
C THR A 26 12.12 17.37 5.84
N ALA A 27 10.84 17.75 5.75
CA ALA A 27 9.89 16.94 5.02
C ALA A 27 10.35 16.85 3.57
N PRO A 28 10.39 15.64 2.98
CA PRO A 28 10.74 15.53 1.58
C PRO A 28 9.71 16.30 0.77
N ASP A 29 10.18 17.04 -0.23
CA ASP A 29 9.29 17.66 -1.21
C ASP A 29 8.58 16.58 -2.04
N TYR A 30 7.50 17.00 -2.71
CA TYR A 30 6.66 16.10 -3.49
C TYR A 30 7.43 15.41 -4.63
N SER A 31 8.29 16.13 -5.37
CA SER A 31 9.10 15.56 -6.46
C SER A 31 10.03 14.45 -5.96
N SER A 32 10.75 14.70 -4.86
CA SER A 32 11.63 13.71 -4.24
C SER A 32 10.88 12.45 -3.81
N LEU A 33 9.63 12.57 -3.32
CA LEU A 33 8.78 11.42 -3.00
C LEU A 33 8.30 10.65 -4.24
N GLN A 34 8.03 11.34 -5.34
CA GLN A 34 7.53 10.71 -6.57
C GLN A 34 8.63 9.99 -7.33
N GLU A 35 9.82 10.57 -7.43
CA GLU A 35 10.89 10.07 -8.30
C GLU A 35 12.00 9.34 -7.53
N GLY A 36 12.25 9.71 -6.27
CA GLY A 36 13.41 9.24 -5.50
C GLY A 36 13.23 7.88 -4.82
N LEU A 37 12.02 7.30 -4.82
CA LEU A 37 11.67 6.09 -4.06
C LEU A 37 11.22 4.93 -4.94
N THR A 38 11.83 4.75 -6.11
CA THR A 38 11.42 3.75 -7.11
C THR A 38 11.29 2.33 -6.56
N TYR A 39 12.20 1.91 -5.66
CA TYR A 39 12.10 0.57 -5.05
C TYR A 39 10.91 0.45 -4.10
N LEU A 40 10.58 1.50 -3.35
CA LEU A 40 9.39 1.54 -2.52
C LEU A 40 8.12 1.44 -3.38
N ASP A 41 8.12 2.05 -4.57
CA ASP A 41 7.00 1.97 -5.52
C ASP A 41 6.79 0.54 -6.01
N MET A 42 7.88 -0.16 -6.32
CA MET A 42 7.85 -1.57 -6.70
C MET A 42 7.30 -2.45 -5.57
N VAL A 43 7.71 -2.20 -4.32
CA VAL A 43 7.21 -2.89 -3.13
C VAL A 43 5.71 -2.63 -2.93
N ILE A 44 5.27 -1.38 -3.02
CA ILE A 44 3.86 -1.00 -2.89
C ILE A 44 3.03 -1.67 -4.00
N ALA A 45 3.52 -1.65 -5.24
CA ALA A 45 2.82 -2.23 -6.36
C ALA A 45 2.69 -3.77 -6.24
N GLU A 46 3.75 -4.47 -5.83
CA GLU A 46 3.68 -5.91 -5.60
C GLU A 46 2.79 -6.26 -4.39
N THR A 47 2.78 -5.41 -3.35
CA THR A 47 1.85 -5.56 -2.22
C THR A 47 0.40 -5.44 -2.68
N LEU A 48 0.09 -4.45 -3.52
CA LEU A 48 -1.24 -4.24 -4.09
C LEU A 48 -1.63 -5.33 -5.10
N ARG A 49 -0.65 -5.98 -5.75
CA ARG A 49 -0.91 -7.14 -6.60
C ARG A 49 -1.39 -8.32 -5.76
N ILE A 50 -0.63 -8.70 -4.73
CA ILE A 50 -0.92 -9.88 -3.91
C ILE A 50 -2.12 -9.64 -2.99
N TYR A 51 -2.24 -8.44 -2.41
CA TYR A 51 -3.28 -8.11 -1.44
C TYR A 51 -4.11 -6.90 -1.90
N PRO A 52 -4.87 -6.98 -3.01
CA PRO A 52 -5.66 -5.86 -3.50
C PRO A 52 -6.86 -5.61 -2.56
N PRO A 53 -7.00 -4.43 -1.93
CA PRO A 53 -8.14 -4.15 -1.05
C PRO A 53 -9.48 -4.31 -1.78
N ALA A 54 -9.55 -3.85 -3.03
CA ALA A 54 -10.65 -4.11 -3.96
C ALA A 54 -10.31 -5.33 -4.83
N PHE A 55 -10.68 -6.52 -4.36
CA PHE A 55 -10.37 -7.79 -5.01
C PHE A 55 -11.38 -8.20 -6.11
N ARG A 56 -12.49 -7.48 -6.23
CA ARG A 56 -13.49 -7.68 -7.29
C ARG A 56 -14.18 -6.37 -7.67
N PHE A 57 -14.53 -6.23 -8.94
CA PHE A 57 -15.32 -5.11 -9.45
C PHE A 57 -16.53 -5.62 -10.22
N THR A 58 -17.72 -5.11 -9.91
CA THR A 58 -18.96 -5.53 -10.56
C THR A 58 -19.60 -4.42 -11.38
N ARG A 59 -20.26 -4.77 -12.48
CA ARG A 59 -21.12 -3.89 -13.27
C ARG A 59 -22.38 -4.65 -13.65
N GLU A 60 -23.51 -3.96 -13.61
CA GLU A 60 -24.76 -4.49 -14.15
C GLU A 60 -24.93 -4.01 -15.59
N ALA A 61 -25.28 -4.93 -16.49
CA ALA A 61 -25.59 -4.60 -17.87
C ALA A 61 -26.93 -3.85 -17.94
N ALA A 62 -26.90 -2.55 -18.22
CA ALA A 62 -28.13 -1.74 -18.29
C ALA A 62 -29.05 -2.10 -19.46
N ARG A 63 -28.53 -2.81 -20.46
CA ARG A 63 -29.23 -3.30 -21.64
C ARG A 63 -28.48 -4.50 -22.19
N ASP A 64 -29.16 -5.28 -23.02
CA ASP A 64 -28.55 -6.33 -23.83
C ASP A 64 -27.34 -5.78 -24.59
N CYS A 65 -26.21 -6.47 -24.47
CA CYS A 65 -24.98 -6.09 -25.14
C CYS A 65 -24.20 -7.33 -25.59
N GLU A 66 -23.18 -7.09 -26.41
CA GLU A 66 -22.28 -8.13 -26.87
C GLU A 66 -20.84 -7.72 -26.58
N VAL A 67 -20.08 -8.61 -25.94
CA VAL A 67 -18.68 -8.38 -25.60
C VAL A 67 -17.86 -9.54 -26.14
N ARG A 68 -16.96 -9.26 -27.09
CA ARG A 68 -16.10 -10.27 -27.74
C ARG A 68 -16.87 -11.48 -28.30
N GLY A 69 -18.04 -11.26 -28.91
CA GLY A 69 -18.87 -12.33 -29.45
C GLY A 69 -19.83 -12.97 -28.44
N GLN A 70 -19.78 -12.54 -27.17
CA GLN A 70 -20.62 -13.09 -26.12
C GLN A 70 -21.78 -12.14 -25.79
N HIS A 71 -23.01 -12.64 -25.95
CA HIS A 71 -24.21 -11.91 -25.56
C HIS A 71 -24.36 -11.87 -24.04
N ILE A 72 -24.62 -10.67 -23.52
CA ILE A 72 -24.84 -10.38 -22.11
C ILE A 72 -26.22 -9.71 -21.99
N PRO A 73 -27.22 -10.41 -21.42
CA PRO A 73 -28.55 -9.87 -21.24
C PRO A 73 -28.58 -8.68 -20.27
N ALA A 74 -29.54 -7.78 -20.44
CA ALA A 74 -29.84 -6.72 -19.48
C ALA A 74 -30.06 -7.29 -18.06
N GLY A 75 -29.61 -6.57 -17.03
CA GLY A 75 -29.65 -6.99 -15.63
C GLY A 75 -28.55 -7.97 -15.22
N THR A 76 -27.72 -8.47 -16.16
CA THR A 76 -26.62 -9.36 -15.81
C THR A 76 -25.53 -8.62 -15.03
N VAL A 77 -25.13 -9.15 -13.88
CA VAL A 77 -23.97 -8.66 -13.12
C VAL A 77 -22.71 -9.32 -13.64
N VAL A 78 -21.84 -8.52 -14.26
CA VAL A 78 -20.51 -8.93 -14.71
C VAL A 78 -19.51 -8.58 -13.62
N GLU A 79 -18.73 -9.57 -13.18
CA GLU A 79 -17.67 -9.41 -12.19
C GLU A 79 -16.28 -9.59 -12.81
N VAL A 80 -15.37 -8.66 -12.49
CA VAL A 80 -13.94 -8.81 -12.74
C VAL A 80 -13.29 -9.28 -11.44
N ALA A 81 -12.85 -10.54 -11.41
CA ALA A 81 -12.19 -11.17 -10.27
C ALA A 81 -10.70 -10.78 -10.18
N VAL A 82 -10.43 -9.53 -9.79
CA VAL A 82 -9.08 -8.95 -9.74
C VAL A 82 -8.13 -9.76 -8.84
N GLY A 83 -8.60 -10.25 -7.70
CA GLY A 83 -7.80 -11.09 -6.80
C GLY A 83 -7.30 -12.36 -7.51
N ALA A 84 -8.17 -13.04 -8.25
CA ALA A 84 -7.80 -14.22 -9.02
C ALA A 84 -6.88 -13.86 -10.21
N LEU A 85 -7.21 -12.80 -10.95
CA LEU A 85 -6.42 -12.29 -12.08
C LEU A 85 -4.98 -11.95 -11.66
N HIS A 86 -4.80 -11.36 -10.48
CA HIS A 86 -3.49 -11.03 -9.94
C HIS A 86 -2.66 -12.24 -9.51
N HIS A 87 -3.28 -13.42 -9.37
CA HIS A 87 -2.61 -14.68 -9.05
C HIS A 87 -2.60 -15.67 -10.23
N ASP A 88 -3.06 -15.24 -11.40
CA ASP A 88 -3.07 -16.07 -12.60
C ASP A 88 -1.63 -16.29 -13.10
N PRO A 89 -1.12 -17.55 -13.12
CA PRO A 89 0.24 -17.84 -13.56
C PRO A 89 0.49 -17.56 -15.05
N GLU A 90 -0.55 -17.41 -15.87
CA GLU A 90 -0.42 -16.96 -17.28
C GLU A 90 0.18 -15.55 -17.34
N TYR A 91 -0.17 -14.68 -16.39
CA TYR A 91 0.28 -13.28 -16.34
C TYR A 91 1.35 -13.03 -15.29
N TRP A 92 1.39 -13.85 -14.24
CA TRP A 92 2.23 -13.65 -13.07
C TRP A 92 3.01 -14.94 -12.75
N PRO A 93 4.18 -15.17 -13.35
CA PRO A 93 4.98 -16.38 -13.10
C PRO A 93 5.35 -16.49 -11.62
N GLN A 94 5.11 -17.61 -10.95
CA GLN A 94 5.26 -17.74 -9.48
C GLN A 94 4.42 -16.69 -8.72
N PRO A 95 3.08 -16.72 -8.88
CA PRO A 95 2.19 -15.64 -8.44
C PRO A 95 2.17 -15.44 -6.91
N GLU A 96 2.45 -16.49 -6.15
CA GLU A 96 2.49 -16.45 -4.68
C GLU A 96 3.80 -15.87 -4.12
N THR A 97 4.83 -15.72 -4.95
CA THR A 97 6.12 -15.17 -4.52
C THR A 97 6.10 -13.64 -4.57
N PHE A 98 6.33 -13.01 -3.42
CA PHE A 98 6.53 -11.56 -3.32
C PHE A 98 7.81 -11.14 -4.04
N ASN A 99 7.67 -10.55 -5.22
CA ASN A 99 8.79 -10.11 -6.04
C ASN A 99 8.57 -8.68 -6.59
N PRO A 100 9.10 -7.64 -5.92
CA PRO A 100 9.01 -6.25 -6.39
C PRO A 100 9.57 -6.03 -7.81
N GLU A 101 10.55 -6.83 -8.23
CA GLU A 101 11.23 -6.68 -9.52
C GLU A 101 10.30 -6.84 -10.73
N ARG A 102 9.11 -7.45 -10.54
CA ARG A 102 8.02 -7.49 -11.55
C ARG A 102 7.54 -6.10 -11.96
N PHE A 103 7.82 -5.08 -11.15
CA PHE A 103 7.46 -3.68 -11.38
C PHE A 103 8.65 -2.83 -11.80
N LYS A 104 9.76 -3.43 -12.26
CA LYS A 104 10.76 -2.69 -13.04
C LYS A 104 10.13 -2.07 -14.29
N ALA A 105 10.63 -0.91 -14.71
CA ALA A 105 10.07 -0.14 -15.83
C ALA A 105 9.93 -0.98 -17.12
N GLU A 106 10.91 -1.84 -17.43
CA GLU A 106 10.87 -2.71 -18.60
C GLU A 106 9.76 -3.78 -18.51
N ALA A 107 9.68 -4.48 -17.39
CA ALA A 107 8.64 -5.48 -17.14
C ALA A 107 7.23 -4.87 -17.17
N GLN A 108 7.08 -3.64 -16.66
CA GLN A 108 5.80 -2.92 -16.72
C GLN A 108 5.38 -2.59 -18.15
N ARG A 109 6.33 -2.19 -19.02
CA ARG A 109 6.04 -1.87 -20.43
C ARG A 109 5.59 -3.09 -21.23
N GLN A 110 6.09 -4.27 -20.88
CA GLN A 110 5.74 -5.54 -21.55
C GLN A 110 4.46 -6.17 -20.98
N ARG A 111 3.93 -5.65 -19.86
CA ARG A 111 2.77 -6.23 -19.19
C ARG A 111 1.53 -6.11 -20.07
N ARG A 112 0.79 -7.22 -20.19
CA ARG A 112 -0.49 -7.25 -20.89
C ARG A 112 -1.44 -6.21 -20.24
N PRO A 113 -2.11 -5.35 -21.03
CA PRO A 113 -3.09 -4.41 -20.48
C PRO A 113 -4.17 -5.12 -19.67
N PHE A 114 -4.69 -4.45 -18.65
CA PHE A 114 -5.78 -4.94 -17.79
C PHE A 114 -5.48 -6.21 -16.97
N THR A 115 -4.22 -6.61 -16.79
CA THR A 115 -3.85 -7.72 -15.87
C THR A 115 -3.40 -7.26 -14.48
N TYR A 116 -3.19 -5.95 -14.30
CA TYR A 116 -2.90 -5.31 -13.01
C TYR A 116 -3.92 -4.19 -12.77
N LEU A 117 -4.87 -4.43 -11.86
CA LEU A 117 -6.05 -3.58 -11.63
C LEU A 117 -6.32 -3.28 -10.14
N PRO A 118 -5.31 -2.98 -9.28
CA PRO A 118 -5.55 -2.73 -7.86
C PRO A 118 -6.43 -1.49 -7.58
N PHE A 119 -6.53 -0.59 -8.56
CA PHE A 119 -7.33 0.64 -8.49
C PHE A 119 -8.47 0.66 -9.52
N GLY A 120 -8.75 -0.48 -10.16
CA GLY A 120 -9.67 -0.59 -11.30
C GLY A 120 -9.14 0.14 -12.54
N ALA A 121 -10.01 0.26 -13.55
CA ALA A 121 -9.70 0.95 -14.81
C ALA A 121 -10.94 1.64 -15.40
N GLY A 122 -10.71 2.50 -16.39
CA GLY A 122 -11.75 3.24 -17.09
C GLY A 122 -12.37 4.40 -16.28
N PRO A 123 -13.53 4.93 -16.68
CA PRO A 123 -14.13 6.14 -16.08
C PRO A 123 -14.50 6.03 -14.60
N ARG A 124 -14.50 4.81 -14.05
CA ARG A 124 -14.81 4.52 -12.65
C ARG A 124 -13.60 3.92 -11.91
N SER A 125 -12.39 4.12 -12.44
CA SER A 125 -11.15 3.86 -11.70
C SER A 125 -11.09 4.74 -10.45
N CYS A 126 -10.33 4.31 -9.46
CA CYS A 126 -10.17 5.04 -8.21
C CYS A 126 -9.65 6.47 -8.46
N LEU A 127 -10.43 7.47 -8.07
CA LEU A 127 -10.03 8.89 -8.17
C LEU A 127 -8.86 9.22 -7.22
N GLY A 128 -8.74 8.46 -6.13
CA GLY A 128 -7.76 8.66 -5.07
C GLY A 128 -6.38 8.03 -5.30
N VAL A 129 -6.09 7.44 -6.46
CA VAL A 129 -4.81 6.71 -6.70
C VAL A 129 -3.59 7.54 -6.30
N ARG A 130 -3.50 8.79 -6.79
CA ARG A 130 -2.34 9.65 -6.54
C ARG A 130 -2.19 10.02 -5.06
N LEU A 131 -3.31 10.31 -4.40
CA LEU A 131 -3.32 10.66 -2.98
C LEU A 131 -2.95 9.46 -2.11
N GLY A 132 -3.58 8.30 -2.33
CA GLY A 132 -3.32 7.11 -1.54
C GLY A 132 -1.87 6.61 -1.69
N LEU A 133 -1.33 6.62 -2.91
CA LEU A 133 0.09 6.27 -3.11
C LEU A 133 1.02 7.28 -2.44
N LEU A 134 0.71 8.58 -2.46
CA LEU A 134 1.51 9.59 -1.76
C LEU A 134 1.49 9.37 -0.23
N GLU A 135 0.30 9.15 0.35
CA GLU A 135 0.13 8.92 1.78
C GLU A 135 0.87 7.66 2.25
N VAL A 136 0.75 6.56 1.52
CA VAL A 136 1.46 5.31 1.83
C VAL A 136 2.97 5.50 1.73
N LYS A 137 3.47 6.11 0.64
CA LYS A 137 4.92 6.36 0.48
C LYS A 137 5.48 7.23 1.60
N LEU A 138 4.82 8.35 1.91
CA LEU A 138 5.25 9.26 2.97
C LEU A 138 5.25 8.57 4.33
N THR A 139 4.20 7.80 4.62
CA THR A 139 4.07 7.05 5.87
C THR A 139 5.18 6.02 6.01
N LEU A 140 5.38 5.17 4.99
CA LEU A 140 6.43 4.16 4.99
C LEU A 140 7.82 4.79 5.11
N LEU A 141 8.10 5.87 4.38
CA LEU A 141 9.37 6.58 4.50
C LEU A 141 9.62 7.06 5.93
N ARG A 142 8.63 7.67 6.60
CA ARG A 142 8.80 8.19 7.96
C ARG A 142 8.99 7.08 8.98
N VAL A 143 8.25 5.99 8.84
CA VAL A 143 8.28 4.89 9.80
C VAL A 143 9.55 4.05 9.61
N LEU A 144 9.92 3.70 8.37
CA LEU A 144 11.10 2.88 8.07
C LEU A 144 12.44 3.61 8.31
N ARG A 145 12.44 4.94 8.34
CA ARG A 145 13.64 5.72 8.74
C ARG A 145 13.96 5.61 10.23
N ARG A 146 12.95 5.43 11.08
CA ARG A 146 13.10 5.41 12.54
C ARG A 146 13.03 4.02 13.13
N PHE A 147 12.33 3.12 12.46
CA PHE A 147 12.05 1.79 13.00
C PHE A 147 12.38 0.70 11.99
N ARG A 148 12.61 -0.49 12.51
CA ARG A 148 12.58 -1.75 11.78
C ARG A 148 11.45 -2.61 12.35
N PHE A 149 10.90 -3.46 11.51
CA PHE A 149 9.82 -4.37 11.88
C PHE A 149 10.34 -5.80 11.88
N GLU A 150 10.05 -6.53 12.94
CA GLU A 150 10.41 -7.94 13.12
C GLU A 150 9.14 -8.76 13.38
N ALA A 151 9.11 -10.01 12.92
CA ALA A 151 8.07 -10.94 13.32
C ALA A 151 8.21 -11.28 14.82
N CYS A 152 7.10 -11.51 15.50
CA CYS A 152 7.01 -11.96 16.88
C CYS A 152 6.23 -13.28 16.97
N VAL A 153 6.09 -13.83 18.17
CA VAL A 153 5.45 -15.15 18.37
C VAL A 153 3.97 -15.12 17.95
N GLU A 154 3.37 -13.93 18.00
CA GLU A 154 2.00 -13.64 17.62
C GLU A 154 1.83 -13.33 16.13
N THR A 155 2.91 -13.21 15.34
CA THR A 155 2.82 -12.93 13.90
C THR A 155 2.36 -14.18 13.15
N PRO A 156 1.13 -14.20 12.57
CA PRO A 156 0.69 -15.36 11.80
C PRO A 156 1.47 -15.46 10.48
N VAL A 157 2.11 -16.61 10.25
CA VAL A 157 2.79 -16.93 8.99
C VAL A 157 2.30 -18.30 8.51
N PRO A 158 1.62 -18.40 7.35
CA PRO A 158 1.27 -17.32 6.42
C PRO A 158 0.17 -16.39 6.96
N LEU A 159 0.07 -15.19 6.37
CA LEU A 159 -0.98 -14.23 6.68
C LEU A 159 -2.36 -14.79 6.31
N GLN A 160 -3.27 -14.80 7.27
CA GLN A 160 -4.66 -15.20 7.03
C GLN A 160 -5.50 -13.99 6.60
N LEU A 161 -6.19 -14.12 5.47
CA LEU A 161 -7.03 -13.07 4.91
C LEU A 161 -8.51 -13.29 5.22
N GLU A 162 -9.26 -12.20 5.26
CA GLU A 162 -10.72 -12.20 5.29
C GLU A 162 -11.24 -11.18 4.29
N SER A 163 -12.34 -11.51 3.62
CA SER A 163 -13.01 -10.65 2.65
C SER A 163 -14.36 -10.19 3.21
N LYS A 164 -14.39 -8.99 3.82
CA LYS A 164 -15.64 -8.30 4.16
C LYS A 164 -15.95 -7.27 3.07
N SER A 165 -15.95 -5.99 3.41
CA SER A 165 -16.07 -4.89 2.45
C SER A 165 -14.80 -4.71 1.61
N ALA A 166 -13.64 -5.02 2.18
CA ALA A 166 -12.34 -5.03 1.51
C ALA A 166 -11.56 -6.28 1.93
N LEU A 167 -10.55 -6.65 1.13
CA LEU A 167 -9.59 -7.68 1.52
C LEU A 167 -8.68 -7.13 2.63
N GLY A 168 -8.50 -7.92 3.69
CA GLY A 168 -7.63 -7.54 4.80
C GLY A 168 -7.22 -8.73 5.67
N PRO A 169 -6.37 -8.49 6.68
CA PRO A 169 -5.93 -9.52 7.61
C PRO A 169 -7.08 -9.94 8.54
N LYS A 170 -7.34 -11.25 8.66
CA LYS A 170 -8.44 -11.81 9.47
C LYS A 170 -8.34 -11.43 10.95
N ASN A 171 -7.14 -11.51 11.52
CA ASN A 171 -6.88 -11.29 12.95
C ASN A 171 -5.93 -10.12 13.20
N GLY A 172 -5.86 -9.15 12.27
CA GLY A 172 -4.83 -8.11 12.29
C GLY A 172 -3.43 -8.62 11.95
N VAL A 173 -2.43 -7.74 12.07
CA VAL A 173 -1.02 -8.04 11.82
C VAL A 173 -0.22 -7.63 13.05
N TYR A 174 0.26 -8.61 13.81
CA TYR A 174 1.12 -8.38 14.96
C TYR A 174 2.56 -8.38 14.51
N ILE A 175 3.30 -7.32 14.82
CA ILE A 175 4.71 -7.14 14.50
C ILE A 175 5.40 -6.43 15.66
N LYS A 176 6.67 -6.77 15.86
CA LYS A 176 7.54 -6.07 16.81
C LYS A 176 8.15 -4.85 16.12
N ILE A 177 8.05 -3.69 16.77
CA ILE A 177 8.68 -2.45 16.31
C ILE A 177 9.98 -2.27 17.11
N VAL A 178 11.10 -2.10 16.42
CA VAL A 178 12.38 -1.83 17.07
C VAL A 178 12.97 -0.54 16.53
N SER A 179 13.48 0.34 17.40
CA SER A 179 14.20 1.54 16.97
C SER A 179 15.40 1.15 16.11
N ARG A 180 15.64 1.96 15.08
CA ARG A 180 16.94 2.00 14.40
C ARG A 180 17.94 2.81 15.20
#